data_AF-V5A198-F1
#
_entry.id   AF-V5A198-F1
#
_cell.length_a   1.000
_cell.length_b   1.000
_cell.length_c   1.000
_cell.angle_alpha   90.00
_cell.angle_beta   90.00
_cell.angle_gamma   90.00
#
_symmetry.space_group_name_H-M   'P 1'
#
loop_
_entity.id
_entity.type
_entity.pdbx_description
1 polymer ?
#
loop_
_entity_poly.entity_id
_entity_poly.type
_entity_poly.pdbx_seq_one_letter_code
_entity_poly.pdbx_strand_id
1 'polypeptide(L)'
;MNRAIDQFTYNMLFDEKMGDTVHLAVGSAYPETVGDTNETNESAEHVDMIVDMSENARLELDGEVVQRNGTFVFEDGFDDA
;
A
#
# COMPACT_ATOMS: atom_id res chain seq x y z
N MET A 1 -1.42 6.82 -7.69
CA MET A 1 -1.96 7.10 -6.34
C MET A 1 -2.36 8.57 -6.23
N ASN A 2 -3.03 9.01 -5.14
CA ASN A 2 -3.46 10.41 -5.01
C ASN A 2 -2.30 11.30 -4.55
N ARG A 3 -1.66 11.98 -5.51
CA ARG A 3 -0.55 12.93 -5.27
C ARG A 3 -1.01 14.29 -4.72
N ALA A 4 -2.32 14.56 -4.67
CA ALA A 4 -2.87 15.81 -4.15
C ALA A 4 -3.10 15.79 -2.62
N ILE A 5 -2.87 14.64 -1.98
CA ILE A 5 -2.84 14.51 -0.52
C ILE A 5 -1.38 14.26 -0.16
N ASP A 6 -0.73 15.31 0.34
CA ASP A 6 0.72 15.38 0.61
C ASP A 6 1.02 15.61 2.11
N GLN A 7 -0.01 15.49 2.95
CA GLN A 7 0.09 15.57 4.40
C GLN A 7 -0.85 14.54 5.03
N PHE A 8 -0.42 13.94 6.14
CA PHE A 8 -1.26 13.03 6.91
C PHE A 8 -2.49 13.77 7.44
N THR A 9 -3.66 13.24 7.11
CA THR A 9 -4.95 13.79 7.50
C THR A 9 -5.45 13.21 8.82
N TYR A 10 -4.81 12.15 9.32
CA TYR A 10 -5.27 11.34 10.46
C TYR A 10 -6.68 10.77 10.23
N ASN A 11 -6.96 10.45 8.97
CA ASN A 11 -8.16 9.77 8.54
C ASN A 11 -7.77 8.63 7.61
N MET A 12 -8.07 7.40 8.04
CA MET A 12 -7.64 6.20 7.33
C MET A 12 -8.04 6.19 5.86
N LEU A 13 -9.24 6.66 5.50
CA LEU A 13 -9.74 6.63 4.12
C LEU A 13 -8.96 7.54 3.17
N PHE A 14 -8.34 8.60 3.69
CA PHE A 14 -7.53 9.52 2.89
C PHE A 14 -6.07 9.09 2.92
N ASP A 15 -5.56 8.76 4.10
CA ASP A 15 -4.15 8.45 4.30
C ASP A 15 -3.75 7.15 3.58
N GLU A 16 -4.68 6.19 3.44
CA GLU A 16 -4.43 4.93 2.71
C GLU A 16 -4.30 5.11 1.18
N LYS A 17 -4.77 6.24 0.63
CA LYS A 17 -4.80 6.52 -0.82
C LYS A 17 -3.71 7.49 -1.28
N MET A 18 -2.91 7.99 -0.35
CA MET A 18 -1.81 8.93 -0.64
C MET A 18 -0.80 8.33 -1.62
N GLY A 19 -0.13 9.21 -2.36
CA GLY A 19 0.97 8.88 -3.28
C GLY A 19 2.01 7.97 -2.66
N ASP A 20 2.42 8.35 -1.46
CA ASP A 20 3.63 7.90 -0.81
C ASP A 20 3.34 6.94 0.35
N THR A 21 2.18 6.30 0.36
CA THR A 21 1.82 5.33 1.39
C THR A 21 1.43 3.99 0.78
N VAL A 22 1.64 2.94 1.57
CA VAL A 22 1.03 1.63 1.36
C VAL A 22 0.32 1.23 2.65
N HIS A 23 -0.74 0.43 2.54
CA HIS A 23 -1.41 -0.13 3.70
C HIS A 23 -1.45 -1.65 3.65
N LEU A 24 -1.41 -2.25 4.83
CA LEU A 24 -1.70 -3.66 5.04
C LEU A 24 -2.70 -3.78 6.17
N ALA A 25 -3.70 -4.64 5.99
CA ALA A 25 -4.69 -4.91 7.00
C ALA A 25 -4.34 -6.17 7.80
N VAL A 26 -4.47 -6.10 9.13
CA VAL A 26 -4.53 -7.29 9.98
C VAL A 26 -5.98 -7.62 10.26
N GLY A 27 -6.35 -8.87 10.04
CA GLY A 27 -7.72 -9.37 10.27
C GLY A 27 -8.44 -9.73 8.97
N SER A 28 -9.74 -9.48 8.93
CA SER A 28 -10.66 -10.06 7.95
C SER A 28 -10.23 -9.74 6.52
N ALA A 29 -10.10 -10.76 5.67
CA ALA A 29 -9.86 -10.58 4.25
C ALA A 29 -11.18 -10.49 3.48
N TYR A 30 -11.20 -9.71 2.40
CA TYR A 30 -12.31 -9.72 1.46
C TYR A 30 -12.25 -11.00 0.62
N PRO A 31 -13.31 -11.85 0.60
CA PRO A 31 -13.26 -13.12 -0.12
C PRO A 31 -12.89 -13.00 -1.61
N GLU A 32 -13.27 -11.89 -2.25
CA GLU A 32 -13.00 -11.61 -3.65
C GLU A 32 -11.52 -11.33 -3.96
N THR A 33 -10.70 -11.04 -2.93
CA THR A 33 -9.27 -10.76 -3.07
C THR A 33 -8.39 -11.95 -2.70
N VAL A 34 -8.99 -13.08 -2.29
CA VAL A 34 -8.27 -14.30 -1.92
C VAL A 34 -8.28 -15.26 -3.10
N GLY A 35 -7.10 -15.67 -3.57
CA GLY A 35 -6.99 -16.65 -4.66
C GLY A 35 -7.56 -18.02 -4.29
N ASP A 36 -8.08 -18.75 -5.27
CA ASP A 36 -8.81 -20.03 -5.09
C ASP A 36 -8.05 -21.11 -4.31
N THR A 37 -6.72 -21.02 -4.24
CA THR A 37 -5.84 -21.97 -3.54
C THR A 37 -5.47 -21.55 -2.12
N ASN A 38 -5.89 -20.37 -1.67
CA ASN A 38 -5.52 -19.79 -0.37
C ASN A 38 -6.68 -19.87 0.62
N GLU A 39 -6.36 -20.01 1.90
CA GLU A 39 -7.35 -19.86 2.98
C GLU A 39 -7.70 -18.38 3.18
N THR A 40 -8.99 -18.08 3.37
CA THR A 40 -9.44 -16.72 3.70
C THR A 40 -9.16 -16.43 5.17
N ASN A 41 -8.55 -15.29 5.47
CA ASN A 41 -8.35 -14.88 6.86
C ASN A 41 -9.68 -14.39 7.44
N GLU A 42 -10.28 -15.17 8.33
CA GLU A 42 -11.52 -14.82 9.01
C GLU A 42 -11.23 -14.12 10.36
N SER A 43 -11.79 -12.92 10.55
CA SER A 43 -11.67 -12.18 11.81
C SER A 43 -12.88 -11.27 12.01
N ALA A 44 -13.17 -10.92 13.27
CA ALA A 44 -14.17 -9.91 13.61
C ALA A 44 -13.68 -8.47 13.31
N GLU A 45 -12.37 -8.29 13.18
CA GLU A 45 -11.73 -6.99 12.98
C GLU A 45 -11.03 -6.93 11.63
N HIS A 46 -10.92 -5.72 11.07
CA HIS A 46 -10.09 -5.38 9.91
C HIS A 46 -9.40 -4.07 10.25
N VAL A 47 -8.10 -4.13 10.54
CA VAL A 47 -7.33 -2.98 11.01
C VAL A 47 -6.25 -2.65 10.00
N ASP A 48 -6.47 -1.55 9.29
CA ASP A 48 -5.50 -1.00 8.35
C ASP A 48 -4.33 -0.34 9.08
N MET A 49 -3.13 -0.68 8.66
CA MET A 49 -1.89 -0.05 9.08
C MET A 49 -1.22 0.58 7.87
N ILE A 50 -0.80 1.83 8.02
CA ILE A 50 -0.19 2.61 6.95
C ILE A 50 1.32 2.68 7.19
N VAL A 51 2.07 2.53 6.11
CA VAL A 51 3.52 2.73 6.08
C VAL A 51 3.82 3.89 5.15
N ASP A 52 4.61 4.85 5.64
CA ASP A 52 5.20 5.91 4.83
C ASP A 52 6.31 5.33 3.96
N MET A 53 6.19 5.54 2.66
CA MET A 53 7.10 5.06 1.64
C MET A 53 7.90 6.19 0.99
N SER A 54 7.81 7.43 1.46
CA SER A 54 8.41 8.61 0.82
C SER A 54 9.95 8.61 0.83
N GLU A 55 10.59 7.96 1.79
CA GLU A 55 12.06 7.97 1.93
C GLU A 55 12.64 6.61 2.35
N ASN A 56 13.78 6.25 1.75
CA ASN A 56 14.52 5.02 2.04
C ASN A 56 13.65 3.74 2.02
N ALA A 57 12.64 3.69 1.15
CA ALA A 57 11.64 2.64 1.09
C ALA A 57 11.52 2.02 -0.30
N ARG A 58 11.15 0.75 -0.34
CA ARG A 58 10.86 0.03 -1.59
C ARG A 58 9.74 -0.99 -1.37
N LEU A 59 8.89 -1.15 -2.38
CA LEU A 59 7.92 -2.24 -2.45
C LEU A 59 8.42 -3.26 -3.47
N GLU A 60 8.58 -4.51 -3.03
CA GLU A 60 9.05 -5.62 -3.85
C GLU A 60 7.98 -6.72 -3.91
N LEU A 61 7.69 -7.20 -5.12
CA LEU A 61 6.83 -8.36 -5.35
C LEU A 61 7.65 -9.41 -6.09
N ASP A 62 7.80 -10.60 -5.49
CA ASP A 62 8.58 -11.71 -6.06
C ASP A 62 10.02 -11.34 -6.48
N GLY A 63 10.63 -10.39 -5.76
CA GLY A 63 11.98 -9.89 -6.02
C GLY A 63 12.06 -8.76 -7.06
N GLU A 64 10.94 -8.35 -7.64
CA GLU A 64 10.86 -7.20 -8.55
C GLU A 64 10.43 -5.94 -7.77
N VAL A 65 11.22 -4.87 -7.89
CA VAL A 65 10.89 -3.58 -7.28
C VAL A 65 9.77 -2.92 -8.09
N VAL A 66 8.60 -2.73 -7.48
CA VAL A 66 7.43 -2.11 -8.11
C VAL A 66 7.20 -0.66 -7.63
N GLN A 67 7.82 -0.26 -6.53
CA GLN A 67 7.82 1.11 -6.00
C GLN A 67 9.16 1.46 -5.35
N ARG A 68 9.65 2.68 -5.58
CA ARG A 68 10.85 3.28 -4.95
C ARG A 68 10.48 4.63 -4.36
N ASN A 69 10.70 4.82 -3.07
CA ASN A 69 10.46 6.11 -2.40
C ASN A 69 9.11 6.76 -2.80
N GLY A 70 8.03 5.96 -2.74
CA GLY A 70 6.67 6.38 -3.08
C GLY A 70 6.34 6.39 -4.58
N THR A 71 7.33 6.34 -5.48
CA THR A 71 7.16 6.35 -6.94
C THR A 71 6.98 4.95 -7.49
N PHE A 72 5.90 4.67 -8.22
CA PHE A 72 5.65 3.38 -8.85
C PHE A 72 6.32 3.28 -10.23
N VAL A 73 6.58 2.04 -10.69
CA VAL A 73 7.20 1.72 -11.99
C VAL A 73 6.53 2.36 -13.22
N PHE A 74 5.26 2.77 -13.11
CA PHE A 74 4.50 3.40 -14.21
C PHE A 74 4.47 4.93 -14.12
N GLU A 75 5.09 5.52 -13.10
CA GLU A 75 5.18 6.97 -12.90
C GLU A 75 6.53 7.50 -13.42
N ASP A 76 6.55 8.74 -13.87
CA ASP A 76 7.78 9.42 -14.28
C ASP A 76 8.75 9.54 -13.08
N GLY A 77 10.05 9.37 -13.33
CA GLY A 77 11.08 9.50 -12.30
C GLY A 77 11.35 8.24 -11.47
N PHE A 78 10.71 7.10 -11.77
CA PHE A 78 10.93 5.85 -11.04
C PHE A 78 12.40 5.41 -10.95
N ASP A 79 13.15 5.52 -12.05
CA ASP A 79 14.56 5.09 -12.09
C ASP A 79 15.50 5.99 -11.26
N ASP A 80 15.07 7.23 -11.01
CA ASP A 80 15.81 8.24 -10.25
C ASP A 80 15.41 8.26 -8.76
N ALA A 81 14.32 7.57 -8.40
CA ALA A 81 13.74 7.54 -7.06
C ALA A 81 14.51 6.66 -6.07
#